data_AF-A0A662X3A3-F1
#
_entry.id   AF-A0A662X3A3-F1
#
_cell.length_a   1.000
_cell.length_b   1.000
_cell.length_c   1.000
_cell.angle_alpha   90.00
_cell.angle_beta   90.00
_cell.angle_gamma   90.00
#
_symmetry.space_group_name_H-M   'P 1'
#
loop_
_entity.id
_entity.type
_entity.pdbx_description
1 polymer ?
#
loop_
_entity_poly.entity_id
_entity_poly.type
_entity_poly.pdbx_seq_one_letter_code
_entity_poly.pdbx_strand_id
1 'polypeptide(L)' 'PYGAVGHGGHYHSQSPEAYFAHTPGLKVVMPRNPVAAKGLLLASIRDPNPVIFLEPKALYRASVGEVRKHPELL' A
#
# COMPACT_ATOMS: atom_id res chain seq x y z
N PRO A 1 0.00 -7.55 5.90
CA PRO A 1 0.85 -6.39 5.52
C PRO A 1 2.11 -6.85 4.80
N TYR A 2 2.55 -6.05 3.82
CA TYR A 2 3.60 -6.36 2.87
C TYR A 2 5.01 -6.17 3.46
N GLY A 3 5.94 -7.04 3.04
CA GLY A 3 7.36 -6.91 3.32
C GLY A 3 7.78 -7.37 4.73
N ALA A 4 9.07 -7.67 4.87
CA ALA A 4 9.66 -8.13 6.10
C ALA A 4 9.86 -6.98 7.11
N VAL A 5 9.54 -7.25 8.38
CA VAL A 5 9.94 -6.43 9.52
C VAL A 5 10.35 -7.33 10.67
N GLY A 6 11.65 -7.48 10.91
CA GLY A 6 12.21 -8.28 12.00
C GLY A 6 11.59 -9.68 12.13
N HIS A 7 11.04 -9.97 13.32
CA HIS A 7 10.53 -11.27 13.80
C HIS A 7 9.26 -11.81 13.10
N GLY A 8 9.02 -11.49 11.82
CA GLY A 8 7.90 -12.07 11.08
C GLY A 8 8.27 -13.46 10.54
N GLY A 9 7.54 -14.49 10.97
CA GLY A 9 7.69 -15.87 10.46
C GLY A 9 7.30 -16.03 8.98
N HIS A 10 7.35 -17.27 8.48
CA HIS A 10 7.24 -17.62 7.05
C HIS A 10 6.08 -16.95 6.29
N TYR A 11 4.90 -16.83 6.91
CA TYR A 11 3.70 -16.26 6.28
C TYR A 11 3.44 -14.79 6.63
N HIS A 12 4.40 -14.10 7.25
CA HIS A 12 4.22 -12.73 7.75
C HIS A 12 5.18 -11.70 7.14
N SER A 13 6.14 -12.12 6.30
CA SER A 13 7.22 -11.25 5.79
C SER A 13 7.43 -11.38 4.28
N GLN A 14 6.44 -11.91 3.57
CA GLN A 14 6.52 -12.18 2.14
C GLN A 14 6.47 -10.89 1.32
N SER A 15 7.14 -10.93 0.17
CA SER A 15 7.14 -9.89 -0.85
C SER A 15 6.66 -10.52 -2.17
N PRO A 16 5.34 -10.62 -2.39
CA PRO A 16 4.75 -11.26 -3.59
C PRO A 16 4.49 -10.28 -4.75
N GLU A 17 4.99 -9.04 -4.66
CA GLU A 17 4.76 -7.96 -5.63
C GLU A 17 5.13 -8.35 -7.04
N ALA A 18 6.21 -9.11 -7.23
CA ALA A 18 6.64 -9.57 -8.55
C ALA A 18 5.56 -10.44 -9.22
N TYR A 19 4.93 -11.36 -8.49
CA TYR A 19 3.87 -12.21 -9.05
C TYR A 19 2.66 -11.37 -9.49
N PHE A 20 2.22 -10.46 -8.62
CA PHE A 20 1.04 -9.64 -8.91
C PHE A 20 1.30 -8.60 -10.00
N ALA A 21 2.50 -8.01 -10.06
CA ALA A 21 2.86 -7.03 -11.09
C ALA A 21 2.91 -7.63 -12.51
N HIS A 22 3.13 -8.94 -12.62
CA HIS A 22 3.12 -9.67 -13.89
C HIS A 22 1.77 -10.32 -14.20
N THR A 23 0.75 -10.14 -13.35
CA THR A 23 -0.60 -10.63 -13.63
C THR A 23 -1.40 -9.59 -14.42
N PRO A 24 -1.82 -9.88 -15.67
CA PRO A 24 -2.59 -8.94 -16.47
C PRO A 24 -3.93 -8.56 -15.80
N GLY A 25 -4.34 -7.30 -15.98
CA GLY A 25 -5.60 -6.78 -15.44
C GLY A 25 -5.55 -6.35 -13.97
N LEU A 26 -4.44 -6.58 -13.26
CA LEU A 26 -4.23 -6.07 -11.91
C LEU A 26 -3.42 -4.77 -11.92
N LYS A 27 -3.81 -3.84 -11.06
CA LYS A 27 -2.95 -2.71 -10.66
C LYS A 27 -2.32 -3.04 -9.31
N VAL A 28 -1.02 -2.81 -9.16
CA VAL A 28 -0.31 -3.03 -7.88
C VAL A 28 0.23 -1.69 -7.39
N VAL A 29 -0.07 -1.35 -6.14
CA VAL A 29 0.30 -0.07 -5.54
C VAL A 29 0.94 -0.30 -4.17
N MET A 30 2.01 0.45 -3.88
CA MET A 30 2.73 0.42 -2.61
C MET A 30 2.97 1.86 -2.11
N PRO A 31 2.30 2.33 -1.05
CA PRO A 31 2.49 3.69 -0.54
C PRO A 31 3.81 3.84 0.21
N ARG A 32 4.44 5.02 0.11
CA ARG A 32 5.74 5.31 0.75
C ARG A 32 5.70 6.19 1.99
N ASN A 33 4.57 6.85 2.26
CA ASN A 33 4.38 7.75 3.40
C ASN A 33 2.86 7.95 3.68
N PRO A 34 2.48 8.57 4.81
CA PRO A 34 1.06 8.73 5.17
C PRO A 34 0.21 9.51 4.17
N VAL A 35 0.76 10.56 3.54
CA VAL A 35 0.04 11.37 2.54
C VAL A 35 -0.25 10.53 1.30
N ALA A 36 0.76 9.83 0.78
CA ALA A 36 0.61 8.92 -0.34
C ALA A 36 -0.32 7.75 -0.01
N ALA A 37 -0.27 7.20 1.22
CA ALA A 37 -1.17 6.14 1.65
C ALA A 37 -2.64 6.57 1.57
N LYS A 38 -2.99 7.75 2.08
CA LYS A 38 -4.35 8.28 1.96
C LYS A 38 -4.75 8.48 0.50
N GLY A 39 -3.93 9.19 -0.28
CA GLY A 39 -4.27 9.52 -1.67
C GLY A 39 -4.43 8.28 -2.55
N LEU A 40 -3.46 7.36 -2.47
CA LEU A 40 -3.46 6.13 -3.26
C LEU A 40 -4.57 5.17 -2.84
N LEU A 41 -4.91 5.07 -1.55
CA LEU A 41 -6.02 4.21 -1.10
C LEU A 41 -7.35 4.74 -1.63
N LEU A 42 -7.59 6.05 -1.54
CA LEU A 42 -8.80 6.67 -2.08
C LEU A 42 -8.89 6.52 -3.60
N ALA A 43 -7.77 6.71 -4.31
CA ALA A 43 -7.70 6.49 -5.75
C ALA A 43 -7.97 5.01 -6.11
N SER A 44 -7.42 4.06 -5.34
CA SER A 44 -7.61 2.62 -5.54
C SER A 44 -9.07 2.20 -5.36
N ILE A 45 -9.77 2.76 -4.37
CA ILE A 45 -11.21 2.51 -4.14
C ILE A 45 -12.06 3.03 -5.31
N ARG A 46 -11.65 4.14 -5.93
CA ARG A 46 -12.37 4.78 -7.05
C ARG A 46 -12.02 4.17 -8.41
N ASP A 47 -10.98 3.35 -8.50
CA ASP A 47 -10.53 2.78 -9.76
C ASP A 47 -11.54 1.72 -10.25
N PRO A 48 -11.94 1.74 -11.53
CA PRO A 48 -12.81 0.71 -12.08
C PRO A 48 -12.13 -0.66 -12.22
N ASN A 49 -10.80 -0.75 -12.08
CA ASN A 49 -10.02 -1.98 -12.18
C ASN A 49 -9.59 -2.48 -10.79
N PRO A 50 -9.36 -3.79 -10.60
CA PRO A 50 -8.88 -4.32 -9.33
C PRO A 50 -7.48 -3.78 -8.98
N VAL A 51 -7.35 -3.26 -7.76
CA VAL A 51 -6.09 -2.74 -7.22
C VAL A 51 -5.64 -3.55 -6.02
N ILE A 52 -4.43 -4.11 -6.09
CA ILE A 52 -3.73 -4.70 -4.96
C ILE A 52 -2.94 -3.60 -4.25
N PHE A 53 -3.35 -3.29 -3.03
CA PHE A 53 -2.72 -2.29 -2.19
C PHE A 53 -1.78 -2.96 -1.17
N LEU A 54 -0.47 -2.88 -1.43
CA LEU A 54 0.56 -3.49 -0.60
C LEU A 54 1.01 -2.53 0.50
N GLU A 55 0.43 -2.66 1.70
CA GLU A 55 0.77 -1.82 2.86
C GLU A 55 2.13 -2.20 3.47
N PRO A 56 3.21 -1.39 3.36
CA PRO A 56 4.51 -1.77 3.86
C PRO A 56 4.55 -1.73 5.38
N LYS A 57 4.71 -2.90 6.02
CA LYS A 57 4.63 -3.02 7.47
C LYS A 57 5.65 -2.15 8.20
N ALA A 58 6.84 -1.99 7.59
CA ALA A 58 7.92 -1.17 8.12
C ALA A 58 7.50 0.29 8.33
N LEU A 59 6.58 0.79 7.52
CA LEU A 59 6.22 2.21 7.50
C LEU A 59 5.14 2.58 8.52
N TYR A 60 4.39 1.61 9.06
CA TYR A 60 3.28 1.91 9.99
C TYR A 60 3.70 2.72 11.22
N ARG A 61 4.94 2.58 11.69
CA ARG A 61 5.47 3.28 12.87
C ARG A 61 6.79 3.99 12.62
N ALA A 62 7.29 3.99 11.38
CA ALA A 62 8.56 4.61 11.04
C ALA A 62 8.42 6.07 10.60
N SER A 63 7.22 6.51 10.21
CA SER A 63 7.00 7.87 9.72
C SER A 63 5.61 8.39 10.11
N VAL A 64 5.59 9.59 10.65
CA VAL A 64 4.37 10.39 10.87
C VAL A 64 4.43 11.57 9.91
N GLY A 65 3.31 11.87 9.26
CA GLY A 65 3.18 13.00 8.35
C GLY A 65 1.85 13.69 8.56
N GLU A 66 1.80 14.98 8.29
CA GLU A 66 0.54 15.73 8.32
C GLU A 66 -0.35 15.27 7.16
N VAL A 67 -1.53 14.74 7.49
CA VAL A 67 -2.49 14.25 6.50
C VAL A 67 -3.78 15.05 6.66
N ARG A 68 -4.19 15.74 5.59
CA ARG A 68 -5.48 16.44 5.55
C ARG A 68 -6.60 15.46 5.90
N LYS A 69 -7.53 15.83 6.78
CA LYS A 69 -8.63 14.93 7.19
C LYS A 69 -9.66 14.73 6.08
N HIS A 70 -10.15 15.81 5.49
CA HIS A 70 -11.22 15.77 4.50
C HIS A 70 -10.70 15.63 3.05
N PRO A 71 -11.40 14.89 2.17
CA PRO A 71 -10.98 14.66 0.78
C PRO A 71 -11.40 15.77 -0.20
N GLU A 72 -11.74 16.99 0.28
CA GLU A 72 -12.43 18.04 -0.49
C GLU A 72 -11.70 18.55 -1.76
N LEU A 73 -10.45 18.18 -2.03
CA LEU A 73 -9.74 18.56 -3.26
C LEU A 73 -8.73 17.46 -3.62
N LEU A 74 -9.10 16.61 -4.57
CA LEU A 74 -8.20 15.84 -5.44
C LEU A 74 -8.77 15.92 -6.85
#